data_AF-A0A7S1PYV5-F1
#
_entry.id   AF-A0A7S1PYV5-F1
#
_cell.length_a   1.000
_cell.length_b   1.000
_cell.length_c   1.000
_cell.angle_alpha   90.00
_cell.angle_beta   90.00
_cell.angle_gamma   90.00
#
_symmetry.space_group_name_H-M   'P 1'
#
loop_
_entity.id
_entity.type
_entity.pdbx_description
1 polymer ?
#
loop_
_entity_poly.entity_id
_entity_poly.type
_entity_poly.pdbx_seq_one_letter_code
_entity_poly.pdbx_strand_id
1 'polypeptide(L)'
;DDVWLPGKLGVMVEEMRTRDSGFAASDAYCGPLKKLRPFWPQKHSQGIDSSHFILHNSEKHRPMLRQRVREFDPETRCGVTEDMLRRHNLLITSTVVLSRELLTKLGYMNTEVRWEDYDYWVRAVELEGEVLYLPEALAVYDEEHGSRGR
;
A
#
# COMPACT_ATOMS: atom_id res chain seq x y z
N ASP A 1 -2.93 10.35 8.71
CA ASP A 1 -1.48 10.47 8.98
C ASP A 1 -0.69 10.56 7.70
N ASP A 2 -0.97 9.71 6.71
CA ASP A 2 -0.17 9.59 5.49
C ASP A 2 -0.48 10.62 4.39
N VAL A 3 0.41 10.69 3.41
CA VAL A 3 0.36 11.63 2.28
C VAL A 3 0.22 10.86 0.97
N TRP A 4 -0.76 11.20 0.13
CA TRP A 4 -0.89 10.60 -1.21
C TRP A 4 -0.02 11.33 -2.21
N LEU A 5 0.65 10.58 -3.08
CA LEU A 5 1.46 11.16 -4.15
C LEU A 5 0.61 11.55 -5.37
N PRO A 6 1.05 12.57 -6.14
CA PRO A 6 0.39 12.92 -7.39
C PRO A 6 0.24 11.70 -8.31
N GLY A 7 -0.92 11.58 -8.95
CA GLY A 7 -1.17 10.49 -9.91
C GLY A 7 -1.57 9.15 -9.29
N LYS A 8 -1.51 8.97 -7.96
CA LYS A 8 -1.88 7.71 -7.27
C LYS A 8 -3.14 7.06 -7.84
N LEU A 9 -4.27 7.78 -7.82
CA LEU A 9 -5.55 7.22 -8.26
C LEU A 9 -5.54 6.89 -9.75
N GLY A 10 -4.92 7.72 -10.58
CA GLY A 10 -4.84 7.48 -12.03
C GLY A 10 -4.07 6.21 -12.34
N VAL A 11 -2.89 6.04 -11.73
CA VAL A 11 -2.04 4.86 -11.91
C VAL A 11 -2.76 3.59 -11.42
N MET A 12 -3.28 3.59 -10.19
CA MET A 12 -3.92 2.39 -9.63
C MET A 12 -5.19 2.00 -10.39
N VAL A 13 -6.05 2.96 -10.75
CA VAL A 13 -7.30 2.67 -11.48
C VAL A 13 -7.02 2.17 -12.89
N GLU A 14 -6.02 2.69 -13.58
CA GLU A 14 -5.67 2.23 -14.92
C GLU A 14 -5.12 0.80 -14.92
N GLU A 15 -4.28 0.47 -13.94
CA GLU A 15 -3.76 -0.88 -13.75
C GLU A 15 -4.88 -1.87 -13.38
N MET A 16 -5.78 -1.47 -12.48
CA MET A 16 -6.97 -2.25 -12.14
C MET A 16 -7.84 -2.54 -13.37
N ARG A 17 -8.05 -1.56 -14.25
CA ARG A 17 -8.81 -1.76 -15.51
C ARG A 17 -8.10 -2.69 -16.48
N THR A 18 -6.79 -2.54 -16.63
CA THR A 18 -5.98 -3.35 -17.54
C THR A 18 -5.96 -4.82 -17.13
N ARG A 19 -6.04 -5.08 -15.81
CA ARG A 19 -5.99 -6.43 -15.22
C ARG A 19 -7.36 -7.00 -14.86
N ASP A 20 -8.44 -6.26 -15.10
CA ASP A 20 -9.80 -6.60 -14.64
C ASP A 20 -9.85 -6.95 -13.15
N SER A 21 -9.24 -6.11 -12.30
CA SER A 21 -9.12 -6.32 -10.86
C SER A 21 -9.90 -5.26 -10.06
N GLY A 22 -10.63 -5.70 -9.04
CA GLY A 22 -11.33 -4.83 -8.10
C GLY A 22 -10.47 -4.32 -6.95
N PHE A 23 -9.22 -4.77 -6.82
CA PHE A 23 -8.37 -4.45 -5.66
C PHE A 23 -6.90 -4.27 -6.07
N ALA A 24 -6.36 -3.07 -5.80
CA ALA A 24 -4.94 -2.78 -5.97
C ALA A 24 -4.30 -2.20 -4.71
N ALA A 25 -3.01 -2.46 -4.55
CA ALA A 25 -2.16 -1.88 -3.53
C ALA A 25 -0.84 -1.45 -4.15
N SER A 26 -0.19 -0.44 -3.57
CA SER A 26 1.15 -0.03 -3.97
C SER A 26 2.13 -0.02 -2.81
N ASP A 27 3.41 -0.02 -3.13
CA ASP A 27 4.44 0.35 -2.15
C ASP A 27 4.21 1.78 -1.65
N ALA A 28 4.90 2.14 -0.58
CA ALA A 28 4.90 3.48 -0.04
C ALA A 28 6.30 3.88 0.39
N TYR A 29 6.59 5.16 0.26
CA TYR A 29 7.72 5.74 0.98
C TYR A 29 7.42 5.72 2.47
N CYS A 30 8.42 5.38 3.26
CA CYS A 30 8.37 5.44 4.71
C CYS A 30 9.37 6.48 5.20
N GLY A 31 8.94 7.38 6.08
CA GLY A 31 9.83 8.35 6.72
C GLY A 31 9.09 9.44 7.48
N PRO A 32 9.81 10.42 8.04
CA PRO A 32 9.23 11.43 8.91
C PRO A 32 8.48 12.51 8.11
N LEU A 33 7.15 12.56 8.24
CA LEU A 33 6.34 13.49 7.44
C LEU A 33 6.64 14.98 7.70
N LYS A 34 7.27 15.33 8.82
CA LYS A 34 7.75 16.71 9.06
C LYS A 34 8.71 17.21 7.98
N LYS A 35 9.39 16.31 7.26
CA LYS A 35 10.28 16.64 6.12
C LYS A 35 9.51 16.91 4.82
N LEU A 36 8.27 16.43 4.74
CA LEU A 36 7.35 16.70 3.63
C LEU A 36 6.45 17.91 3.88
N ARG A 37 6.34 18.34 5.13
CA ARG A 37 5.43 19.43 5.50
C ARG A 37 6.10 20.79 5.38
N PRO A 38 5.32 21.82 5.00
CA PRO A 38 3.92 21.77 4.56
C PRO A 38 3.74 21.06 3.21
N PHE A 39 2.85 20.06 3.16
CA PHE A 39 2.55 19.31 1.94
C PHE A 39 1.82 20.22 0.95
N TRP A 40 2.50 20.59 -0.13
CA TRP A 40 1.93 21.40 -1.20
C TRP A 40 1.77 20.53 -2.46
N PRO A 41 0.54 20.10 -2.81
CA PRO A 41 0.31 19.23 -3.97
C PRO A 41 0.92 19.80 -5.27
N GLN A 42 0.93 21.13 -5.38
CA GLN A 42 1.49 21.89 -6.51
C GLN A 42 3.03 21.92 -6.54
N LYS A 43 3.70 21.72 -5.40
CA LYS A 43 5.17 21.62 -5.31
C LYS A 43 5.65 20.18 -5.44
N HIS A 44 4.88 19.21 -4.96
CA HIS A 44 5.23 17.79 -5.04
C HIS A 44 5.03 17.19 -6.44
N SER A 45 4.44 17.94 -7.37
CA SER A 45 4.54 17.65 -8.81
C SER A 45 5.99 17.78 -9.33
N GLN A 46 6.88 18.47 -8.60
CA GLN A 46 8.31 18.56 -8.92
C GLN A 46 9.16 17.45 -8.26
N GLY A 47 8.51 16.46 -7.65
CA GLY A 47 9.16 15.37 -6.94
C GLY A 47 9.31 15.62 -5.44
N ILE A 48 9.44 14.53 -4.69
CA ILE A 48 9.83 14.55 -3.28
C ILE A 48 11.33 14.34 -3.25
N ASP A 49 12.03 15.08 -2.37
CA ASP A 49 13.40 14.70 -2.01
C ASP A 49 13.35 13.36 -1.28
N SER A 50 13.50 12.28 -2.06
CA SER A 50 13.42 10.91 -1.59
C SER A 50 14.63 10.52 -0.74
N SER A 51 15.65 11.37 -0.58
CA SER A 51 16.81 11.04 0.27
C SER A 51 16.45 10.83 1.75
N HIS A 52 15.28 11.31 2.17
CA HIS A 52 14.74 11.14 3.52
C HIS A 52 13.73 10.00 3.65
N PHE A 53 13.45 9.28 2.57
CA PHE A 53 12.41 8.27 2.51
C PHE A 53 12.96 7.00 1.89
N ILE A 54 12.47 5.86 2.36
CA ILE A 54 12.81 4.55 1.80
C ILE A 54 11.52 3.83 1.43
N LEU A 55 11.52 3.11 0.32
CA LEU A 55 10.42 2.24 -0.05
C LEU A 55 10.26 1.13 0.98
N HIS A 56 9.04 0.89 1.42
CA HIS A 56 8.78 -0.07 2.48
C HIS A 56 9.16 -1.49 2.05
N ASN A 57 8.55 -1.97 0.97
CA ASN A 57 8.79 -3.32 0.50
C ASN A 57 10.06 -3.40 -0.36
N SER A 58 10.21 -2.46 -1.30
CA SER A 58 11.26 -2.51 -2.32
C SER A 58 12.65 -2.11 -1.82
N GLU A 59 12.78 -1.47 -0.66
CA GLU A 59 14.08 -1.12 -0.09
C GLU A 59 14.25 -1.65 1.34
N LYS A 60 13.42 -1.18 2.28
CA LYS A 60 13.55 -1.50 3.72
C LYS A 60 13.43 -3.00 3.99
N HIS A 61 12.45 -3.65 3.38
CA HIS A 61 12.16 -5.07 3.61
C HIS A 61 12.64 -5.99 2.49
N ARG A 62 13.23 -5.45 1.41
CA ARG A 62 13.67 -6.23 0.23
C ARG A 62 14.54 -7.45 0.58
N PRO A 63 15.60 -7.35 1.42
CA PRO A 63 16.44 -8.51 1.72
C PRO A 63 15.65 -9.66 2.38
N MET A 64 14.75 -9.30 3.29
CA MET A 64 13.89 -10.27 3.99
C MET A 64 12.87 -10.89 3.02
N LEU A 65 12.21 -10.08 2.19
CA LEU A 65 11.21 -10.54 1.23
C LEU A 65 11.83 -11.51 0.22
N ARG A 66 12.97 -11.15 -0.39
CA ARG A 66 13.70 -12.04 -1.32
C ARG A 66 14.11 -13.36 -0.67
N GLN A 67 14.41 -13.36 0.63
CA GLN A 67 14.81 -14.58 1.34
C GLN A 67 13.60 -15.46 1.74
N ARG A 68 12.50 -14.84 2.15
CA ARG A 68 11.40 -15.52 2.87
C ARG A 68 10.09 -15.66 2.09
N VAL A 69 9.92 -14.90 1.00
CA VAL A 69 8.69 -14.85 0.21
C VAL A 69 9.08 -14.95 -1.26
N ARG A 70 9.35 -16.16 -1.75
CA ARG A 70 9.92 -16.37 -3.09
C ARG A 70 8.91 -16.10 -4.21
N GLU A 71 7.64 -16.20 -3.87
CA GLU A 71 6.48 -15.95 -4.71
C GLU A 71 6.15 -14.45 -4.85
N PHE A 72 6.83 -13.57 -4.11
CA PHE A 72 6.64 -12.13 -4.15
C PHE A 72 7.93 -11.42 -4.57
N ASP A 73 7.85 -10.62 -5.63
CA ASP A 73 8.91 -9.70 -6.01
C ASP A 73 8.42 -8.25 -5.85
N PRO A 74 8.89 -7.53 -4.82
CA PRO A 74 8.43 -6.17 -4.54
C PRO A 74 8.82 -5.17 -5.64
N GLU A 75 9.74 -5.52 -6.54
CA GLU A 75 10.20 -4.65 -7.62
C GLU A 75 9.38 -4.84 -8.91
N THR A 76 8.40 -5.74 -8.91
CA THR A 76 7.57 -6.03 -10.09
C THR A 76 6.07 -6.00 -9.75
N ARG A 77 5.25 -5.75 -10.78
CA ARG A 77 3.80 -5.89 -10.64
C ARG A 77 3.45 -7.37 -10.52
N CYS A 78 2.77 -7.74 -9.44
CA CYS A 78 2.37 -9.12 -9.18
C CYS A 78 1.01 -9.19 -8.49
N GLY A 79 0.37 -10.36 -8.54
CA GLY A 79 -0.78 -10.67 -7.72
C GLY A 79 -0.33 -11.14 -6.33
N VAL A 80 -0.93 -10.59 -5.28
CA VAL A 80 -0.76 -11.09 -3.91
C VAL A 80 -2.02 -11.84 -3.54
N THR A 81 -1.88 -13.14 -3.35
CA THR A 81 -2.99 -14.04 -3.01
C THR A 81 -3.34 -13.97 -1.53
N GLU A 82 -4.48 -14.55 -1.15
CA GLU A 82 -4.92 -14.65 0.24
C GLU A 82 -3.86 -15.34 1.11
N ASP A 83 -3.28 -16.45 0.64
CA ASP A 83 -2.27 -17.20 1.36
C ASP A 83 -0.99 -16.37 1.60
N MET A 84 -0.54 -15.64 0.57
CA MET A 84 0.60 -14.72 0.71
C MET A 84 0.31 -13.61 1.72
N LEU A 85 -0.87 -13.00 1.63
CA LEU A 85 -1.30 -11.92 2.52
C LEU A 85 -1.39 -12.41 3.97
N ARG A 86 -1.97 -13.59 4.20
CA ARG A 86 -2.11 -14.18 5.55
C ARG A 86 -0.79 -14.54 6.19
N ARG A 87 0.17 -15.05 5.41
CA ARG A 87 1.48 -15.45 5.91
C ARG A 87 2.42 -14.28 6.17
N HIS A 88 2.32 -13.22 5.37
CA HIS A 88 3.37 -12.20 5.29
C HIS A 88 2.90 -10.75 5.49
N ASN A 89 1.60 -10.48 5.50
CA ASN A 89 1.02 -9.13 5.58
C ASN A 89 1.70 -8.13 4.63
N LEU A 90 1.77 -8.50 3.34
CA LEU A 90 2.55 -7.76 2.32
C LEU A 90 2.01 -6.35 2.00
N LEU A 91 0.81 -6.01 2.49
CA LEU A 91 0.20 -4.69 2.31
C LEU A 91 0.43 -3.75 3.51
N ILE A 92 1.27 -4.14 4.47
CA ILE A 92 1.59 -3.27 5.60
C ILE A 92 2.25 -1.98 5.09
N THR A 93 1.75 -0.84 5.58
CA THR A 93 2.14 0.52 5.11
C THR A 93 1.93 0.78 3.61
N SER A 94 1.19 -0.08 2.90
CA SER A 94 0.77 0.18 1.54
C SER A 94 -0.37 1.19 1.48
N THR A 95 -0.53 1.80 0.32
CA THR A 95 -1.80 2.44 -0.02
C THR A 95 -2.63 1.52 -0.91
N VAL A 96 -3.93 1.49 -0.65
CA VAL A 96 -4.89 0.62 -1.36
C VAL A 96 -5.93 1.42 -2.16
N VAL A 97 -6.49 0.79 -3.18
CA VAL A 97 -7.69 1.22 -3.90
C VAL A 97 -8.58 0.00 -4.11
N LEU A 98 -9.86 0.16 -3.77
CA LEU A 98 -10.91 -0.84 -3.96
C LEU A 98 -11.94 -0.31 -4.95
N SER A 99 -12.45 -1.18 -5.81
CA SER A 99 -13.60 -0.86 -6.65
C SER A 99 -14.85 -0.66 -5.79
N ARG A 100 -15.79 0.15 -6.28
CA ARG A 100 -17.08 0.35 -5.59
C ARG A 100 -17.85 -0.96 -5.49
N GLU A 101 -17.78 -1.80 -6.52
CA GLU A 101 -18.46 -3.10 -6.53
C GLU A 101 -17.94 -4.00 -5.42
N LEU A 102 -16.61 -4.14 -5.31
CA LEU A 102 -15.99 -4.91 -4.24
C LEU A 102 -16.31 -4.34 -2.86
N LEU A 103 -16.22 -3.02 -2.68
CA LEU A 103 -16.61 -2.36 -1.43
C LEU A 103 -18.05 -2.71 -1.03
N THR A 104 -18.96 -2.74 -2.00
CA THR A 104 -20.39 -3.07 -1.76
C THR A 104 -20.57 -4.53 -1.33
N LYS A 105 -19.79 -5.46 -1.90
CA LYS A 105 -19.80 -6.89 -1.51
C LYS A 105 -19.17 -7.10 -0.12
N LEU A 106 -18.09 -6.36 0.17
CA LEU A 106 -17.27 -6.51 1.38
C LEU A 106 -17.95 -5.96 2.65
N GLY A 107 -18.76 -4.92 2.50
CA GLY A 107 -19.40 -4.22 3.62
C GLY A 107 -18.42 -3.31 4.37
N TYR A 108 -18.70 -3.02 5.64
CA TYR A 108 -17.88 -2.13 6.45
C TYR A 108 -16.68 -2.83 7.08
N MET A 109 -15.71 -2.03 7.54
CA MET A 109 -14.62 -2.50 8.39
C MET A 109 -15.18 -3.06 9.71
N ASN A 110 -14.56 -4.12 10.21
CA ASN A 110 -14.88 -4.66 11.52
C ASN A 110 -14.06 -3.93 12.57
N THR A 111 -14.71 -3.12 13.40
CA THR A 111 -14.04 -2.31 14.44
C THR A 111 -13.87 -3.06 15.77
N GLU A 112 -14.26 -4.34 15.83
CA GLU A 112 -14.12 -5.17 17.04
C GLU A 112 -12.86 -6.04 17.02
N VAL A 113 -12.18 -6.12 15.86
CA VAL A 113 -10.96 -6.90 15.69
C VAL A 113 -9.71 -6.03 15.81
N ARG A 114 -8.64 -6.65 16.29
CA ARG A 114 -7.32 -6.03 16.25
C ARG A 114 -6.80 -6.06 14.81
N TRP A 115 -6.21 -4.94 14.36
CA TRP A 115 -5.69 -4.77 12.99
C TRP A 115 -6.81 -4.74 11.94
N GLU A 116 -7.76 -3.82 12.13
CA GLU A 116 -8.94 -3.62 11.30
C GLU A 116 -8.62 -3.58 9.80
N ASP A 117 -7.58 -2.84 9.39
CA ASP A 117 -7.14 -2.77 8.00
C ASP A 117 -6.73 -4.15 7.44
N TYR A 118 -5.96 -4.93 8.21
CA TYR A 118 -5.49 -6.24 7.78
C TYR A 118 -6.65 -7.24 7.63
N ASP A 119 -7.58 -7.26 8.58
CA ASP A 119 -8.83 -8.03 8.45
C ASP A 119 -9.57 -7.65 7.15
N TYR A 120 -9.67 -6.35 6.90
CA TYR A 120 -10.36 -5.83 5.73
C TYR A 120 -9.69 -6.25 4.41
N TRP A 121 -8.36 -6.19 4.33
CA TRP A 121 -7.60 -6.62 3.15
C TRP A 121 -7.75 -8.11 2.90
N VAL A 122 -7.68 -8.93 3.94
CA VAL A 122 -7.85 -10.38 3.82
C VAL A 122 -9.24 -10.71 3.25
N ARG A 123 -10.30 -10.14 3.81
CA ARG A 123 -11.66 -10.34 3.28
C ARG A 123 -11.85 -9.81 1.86
N ALA A 124 -11.17 -8.72 1.49
CA ALA A 124 -11.18 -8.20 0.13
C ALA A 124 -10.51 -9.19 -0.84
N VAL A 125 -9.35 -9.75 -0.49
CA VAL A 125 -8.67 -10.76 -1.31
C VAL A 125 -9.46 -12.06 -1.39
N GLU A 126 -10.16 -12.49 -0.33
CA GLU A 126 -11.05 -13.66 -0.38
C GLU A 126 -12.14 -13.54 -1.46
N LEU A 127 -12.61 -12.32 -1.73
CA LEU A 127 -13.65 -12.06 -2.72
C LEU A 127 -13.10 -11.89 -4.15
N GLU A 128 -11.92 -11.28 -4.31
CA GLU A 128 -11.31 -11.00 -5.62
C GLU A 128 -10.33 -12.09 -6.10
N GLY A 129 -9.85 -12.94 -5.20
CA GLY A 129 -8.80 -13.95 -5.44
C GLY A 129 -7.38 -13.42 -5.22
N GLU A 130 -7.08 -12.21 -5.67
CA GLU A 130 -5.78 -11.55 -5.46
C GLU A 130 -5.92 -10.02 -5.38
N VAL A 131 -4.91 -9.38 -4.78
CA VAL A 131 -4.71 -7.93 -4.91
C VAL A 131 -3.59 -7.66 -5.91
N LEU A 132 -3.82 -6.73 -6.83
CA LEU A 132 -2.80 -6.25 -7.75
C LEU A 132 -1.80 -5.37 -7.01
N TYR A 133 -0.57 -5.84 -6.84
CA TYR A 133 0.51 -5.08 -6.23
C TYR A 133 1.29 -4.27 -7.27
N LEU A 134 1.51 -2.99 -6.96
CA LEU A 134 2.28 -2.04 -7.75
C LEU A 134 3.58 -1.69 -7.01
N PRO A 135 4.77 -1.86 -7.62
CA PRO A 135 6.04 -1.54 -6.98
C PRO A 135 6.27 -0.03 -6.79
N GLU A 136 5.51 0.82 -7.48
CA GLU A 136 5.63 2.26 -7.36
C GLU A 136 5.18 2.77 -5.98
N ALA A 137 5.97 3.62 -5.34
CA ALA A 137 5.46 4.41 -4.22
C ALA A 137 4.39 5.38 -4.73
N LEU A 138 3.17 5.26 -4.20
CA LEU A 138 2.07 6.18 -4.47
C LEU A 138 1.54 6.88 -3.21
N ALA A 139 2.19 6.65 -2.08
CA ALA A 139 1.96 7.34 -0.82
C ALA A 139 3.27 7.50 -0.04
N VAL A 140 3.22 8.34 1.00
CA VAL A 140 4.22 8.43 2.06
C VAL A 140 3.56 8.11 3.39
N TYR A 141 4.04 7.05 4.03
CA TYR A 141 3.67 6.62 5.36
C TYR A 141 4.48 7.33 6.44
N ASP A 142 3.80 7.83 7.49
CA ASP A 142 4.48 8.47 8.63
C ASP A 142 5.06 7.44 9.59
N GLU A 143 6.36 7.19 9.52
CA GLU A 143 7.03 6.31 10.50
C GLU A 143 7.08 6.90 11.91
N GLU A 144 6.86 8.22 12.05
CA GLU A 144 6.73 8.85 13.37
C GLU A 144 5.30 8.73 13.94
N HIS A 145 4.38 8.05 13.25
CA HIS A 145 3.03 7.86 13.73
C HIS A 145 3.02 7.13 15.09
N GLY A 146 2.31 7.71 16.08
CA GLY A 146 2.26 7.17 17.44
C GLY A 146 3.50 7.41 18.31
N SER A 147 4.57 8.01 17.78
CA SER A 147 5.77 8.36 18.57
C SER A 147 5.61 9.63 19.41
N ARG A 148 4.58 10.44 19.13
CA ARG A 148 4.30 11.73 19.81
C ARG A 148 3.58 11.60 21.17
N GLY A 149 3.80 10.51 21.91
CA GLY A 149 3.09 10.25 23.16
C GLY A 149 3.87 9.50 24.24
N ARG A 150 5.21 9.53 24.22
CA ARG A 150 6.05 9.04 25.32
C ARG A 150 7.07 10.09 25.74
#